data_AF-A0A962XF89-F1
#
_entry.id   AF-A0A962XF89-F1
#
_cell.length_a   1.000
_cell.length_b   1.000
_cell.length_c   1.000
_cell.angle_alpha   90.00
_cell.angle_beta   90.00
_cell.angle_gamma   90.00
#
_symmetry.space_group_name_H-M   'P 1'
#
loop_
_entity.id
_entity.type
_entity.pdbx_description
1 polymer ?
#
loop_
_entity_poly.entity_id
_entity_poly.type
_entity_poly.pdbx_seq_one_letter_code
_entity_poly.pdbx_strand_id
1 'polypeptide(L)'
;GGMGAYSPAPVVTDDVYRRIMREVIEPTVAGMASEGLPYTGFLYAGLMIMGDGTPKVIEYNCRFGDPETQPIMLRMQSDLVAHCLAALDGALDRQQTAWDPRPSLGVVLAAGGYPGSYAKGEIIDGLPDNEDGDAKVFHAGTAQRDGDVVTSGGRVLCATALGDTVASAQAAAYALADQISWPGMFCRRDIGYRAIARERA
;
A
#
# COMPACT_ATOMS: atom_id res chain seq x y z
N GLY A 1 0.70 13.70 -1.36
CA GLY A 1 1.18 12.35 -1.06
C GLY A 1 0.08 11.33 -1.28
N GLY A 2 0.39 10.03 -1.17
CA GLY A 2 -0.57 8.96 -1.40
C GLY A 2 -1.72 9.00 -0.39
N MET A 3 -2.96 9.07 -0.90
CA MET A 3 -4.21 9.14 -0.12
C MET A 3 -4.96 7.79 -0.05
N GLY A 4 -4.39 6.76 -0.66
CA GLY A 4 -4.94 5.42 -0.67
C GLY A 4 -4.28 4.59 -1.77
N ALA A 5 -4.38 3.27 -1.65
CA ALA A 5 -3.82 2.31 -2.58
C ALA A 5 -4.70 1.06 -2.62
N TYR A 6 -4.52 0.22 -3.63
CA TYR A 6 -5.21 -1.06 -3.73
C TYR A 6 -4.28 -2.09 -4.39
N SER A 7 -4.54 -3.37 -4.15
CA SER A 7 -3.75 -4.49 -4.64
C SER A 7 -4.65 -5.69 -4.96
N PRO A 8 -4.51 -6.37 -6.11
CA PRO A 8 -3.57 -6.07 -7.21
C PRO A 8 -4.06 -4.94 -8.13
N ALA A 9 -3.17 -4.42 -8.98
CA ALA A 9 -3.50 -3.40 -9.98
C ALA A 9 -3.85 -4.05 -11.34
N PRO A 10 -5.11 -3.95 -11.84
CA PRO A 10 -5.55 -4.67 -13.04
C PRO A 10 -4.93 -4.14 -14.35
N VAL A 11 -4.22 -3.00 -14.29
CA VAL A 11 -3.43 -2.50 -15.43
C VAL A 11 -2.17 -3.34 -15.68
N VAL A 12 -1.72 -4.09 -14.69
CA VAL A 12 -0.55 -4.98 -14.79
C VAL A 12 -1.05 -6.39 -15.11
N THR A 13 -1.30 -6.63 -16.39
CA THR A 13 -1.58 -7.98 -16.91
C THR A 13 -0.30 -8.84 -16.89
N ASP A 14 -0.42 -10.15 -17.11
CA ASP A 14 0.74 -11.06 -17.15
C ASP A 14 1.78 -10.66 -18.22
N ASP A 15 1.32 -10.14 -19.36
CA ASP A 15 2.19 -9.59 -20.41
C ASP A 15 2.94 -8.35 -19.91
N VAL A 16 2.23 -7.41 -19.30
CA VAL A 16 2.83 -6.19 -18.74
C VAL A 16 3.80 -6.54 -17.60
N TYR A 17 3.45 -7.47 -16.73
CA TYR A 17 4.32 -7.97 -15.66
C TYR A 17 5.63 -8.54 -16.22
N ARG A 18 5.56 -9.42 -17.24
CA ARG A 18 6.76 -9.96 -17.88
C ARG A 18 7.64 -8.86 -18.50
N ARG A 19 7.03 -7.83 -19.09
CA ARG A 19 7.77 -6.67 -19.60
C ARG A 19 8.43 -5.87 -18.48
N ILE A 20 7.73 -5.63 -17.37
CA ILE A 20 8.30 -4.94 -16.20
C ILE A 20 9.53 -5.69 -15.68
N MET A 21 9.45 -7.01 -15.52
CA MET A 21 10.58 -7.80 -15.04
C MET A 21 11.78 -7.68 -15.99
N ARG A 22 11.57 -7.94 -17.28
CA ARG A 22 12.64 -7.98 -18.29
C ARG A 22 13.22 -6.61 -18.64
N GLU A 23 12.38 -5.57 -18.70
CA GLU A 23 12.76 -4.24 -19.22
C GLU A 23 13.16 -3.28 -18.08
N VAL A 24 12.78 -3.58 -16.82
CA VAL A 24 12.97 -2.68 -15.68
C VAL A 24 13.70 -3.36 -14.52
N ILE A 25 13.09 -4.38 -13.90
CA ILE A 25 13.57 -4.90 -12.61
C ILE A 25 14.89 -5.67 -12.77
N GLU A 26 14.94 -6.66 -13.67
CA GLU A 26 16.14 -7.48 -13.88
C GLU A 26 17.33 -6.65 -14.39
N PRO A 27 17.19 -5.76 -15.39
CA PRO A 27 18.29 -4.89 -15.81
C PRO A 27 18.78 -3.96 -14.71
N THR A 28 17.88 -3.46 -13.85
CA THR A 28 18.27 -2.56 -12.74
C THR A 28 19.12 -3.30 -11.71
N VAL A 29 18.68 -4.48 -11.27
CA VAL A 29 19.43 -5.29 -10.29
C VAL A 29 20.75 -5.77 -10.88
N ALA A 30 20.75 -6.23 -12.14
CA ALA A 30 21.95 -6.69 -12.82
C ALA A 30 22.96 -5.55 -13.08
N GLY A 31 22.48 -4.38 -13.48
CA GLY A 31 23.31 -3.19 -13.70
C GLY A 31 24.02 -2.76 -12.43
N MET A 32 23.27 -2.60 -11.33
CA MET A 32 23.81 -2.27 -9.99
C MET A 32 24.90 -3.28 -9.56
N ALA A 33 24.66 -4.58 -9.76
CA ALA A 33 25.65 -5.62 -9.48
C ALA A 33 26.91 -5.50 -10.37
N SER A 34 26.74 -5.22 -11.67
CA SER A 34 27.86 -5.08 -12.62
C SER A 34 28.75 -3.87 -12.32
N GLU A 35 28.20 -2.83 -11.69
CA GLU A 35 28.92 -1.64 -11.23
C GLU A 35 29.59 -1.85 -9.85
N GLY A 36 29.50 -3.05 -9.27
CA GLY A 36 30.07 -3.36 -7.96
C GLY A 36 29.25 -2.82 -6.78
N LEU A 37 28.00 -2.43 -7.03
CA LEU A 37 27.07 -1.87 -6.04
C LEU A 37 25.80 -2.75 -5.95
N PRO A 38 25.89 -4.04 -5.59
CA PRO A 38 24.72 -4.92 -5.56
C PRO A 38 23.65 -4.38 -4.62
N TYR A 39 22.39 -4.45 -5.06
CA TYR A 39 21.24 -3.96 -4.31
C TYR A 39 20.58 -5.09 -3.49
N THR A 40 20.32 -4.84 -2.20
CA THR A 40 19.60 -5.78 -1.32
C THR A 40 18.55 -5.01 -0.52
N GLY A 41 17.31 -5.51 -0.53
CA GLY A 41 16.17 -4.91 0.16
C GLY A 41 14.98 -4.69 -0.76
N PHE A 42 14.03 -3.88 -0.33
CA PHE A 42 12.86 -3.54 -1.12
C PHE A 42 13.24 -2.58 -2.26
N LEU A 43 12.95 -2.98 -3.50
CA LEU A 43 13.05 -2.10 -4.67
C LEU A 43 11.65 -1.69 -5.10
N TYR A 44 11.28 -0.44 -4.83
CA TYR A 44 10.02 0.13 -5.30
C TYR A 44 10.26 0.82 -6.65
N ALA A 45 9.54 0.39 -7.69
CA ALA A 45 9.56 1.01 -9.00
C ALA A 45 8.23 1.73 -9.26
N GLY A 46 8.26 3.06 -9.30
CA GLY A 46 7.13 3.87 -9.74
C GLY A 46 7.03 3.81 -11.26
N LEU A 47 5.97 3.17 -11.79
CA LEU A 47 5.83 2.92 -13.22
C LEU A 47 4.63 3.66 -13.83
N MET A 48 4.83 4.16 -15.04
CA MET A 48 3.75 4.53 -15.96
C MET A 48 3.58 3.44 -17.00
N ILE A 49 2.39 2.86 -17.08
CA ILE A 49 2.04 1.89 -18.14
C ILE A 49 1.38 2.65 -19.29
N MET A 50 2.05 2.66 -20.44
CA MET A 50 1.58 3.30 -21.66
C MET A 50 0.39 2.51 -22.27
N GLY A 51 -0.33 3.12 -23.21
CA GLY A 51 -1.52 2.50 -23.82
C GLY A 51 -1.25 1.18 -24.56
N ASP A 52 -0.01 0.95 -25.00
CA ASP A 52 0.48 -0.29 -25.63
C ASP A 52 1.04 -1.30 -24.60
N GLY A 53 0.89 -1.03 -23.30
CA GLY A 53 1.44 -1.85 -22.22
C GLY A 53 2.94 -1.63 -21.95
N THR A 54 3.59 -0.67 -22.60
CA THR A 54 5.00 -0.37 -22.36
C THR A 54 5.22 0.24 -20.97
N PRO A 55 6.05 -0.35 -20.10
CA PRO A 55 6.37 0.23 -18.80
C PRO A 55 7.45 1.31 -18.93
N LYS A 56 7.25 2.45 -18.28
CA LYS A 56 8.27 3.50 -18.13
C LYS A 56 8.50 3.81 -16.65
N VAL A 57 9.76 3.82 -16.24
CA VAL A 57 10.15 4.20 -14.88
C VAL A 57 9.98 5.70 -14.70
N ILE A 58 9.23 6.07 -13.66
CA ILE A 58 9.12 7.45 -13.17
C ILE A 58 10.19 7.68 -12.11
N GLU A 59 10.28 6.77 -11.13
CA GLU A 59 11.21 6.86 -10.01
C GLU A 59 11.47 5.49 -9.39
N TYR A 60 12.56 5.41 -8.63
CA TYR A 60 12.83 4.32 -7.71
C TYR A 60 12.78 4.81 -6.26
N ASN A 61 12.35 3.93 -5.36
CA ASN A 61 12.52 4.12 -3.92
C ASN A 61 13.13 2.86 -3.30
N CYS A 62 13.92 3.05 -2.24
CA CYS A 62 14.69 1.96 -1.63
C CYS A 62 13.99 1.34 -0.41
N ARG A 63 12.67 1.48 -0.33
CA ARG A 63 11.83 0.93 0.74
C ARG A 63 10.44 0.66 0.21
N PHE A 64 9.66 -0.02 1.04
CA PHE A 64 8.21 -0.11 0.91
C PHE A 64 7.55 1.27 0.68
N GLY A 65 6.60 1.29 -0.25
CA GLY A 65 5.72 2.42 -0.49
C GLY A 65 4.76 2.64 0.67
N ASP A 66 4.23 3.86 0.78
CA ASP A 66 3.20 4.19 1.77
C ASP A 66 2.24 5.19 1.13
N PRO A 67 0.97 4.82 0.88
CA PRO A 67 0.22 3.74 1.55
C PRO A 67 0.12 2.40 0.79
N GLU A 68 1.02 2.10 -0.15
CA GLU A 68 0.94 0.87 -0.97
C GLU A 68 1.14 -0.41 -0.14
N THR A 69 1.94 -0.35 0.91
CA THR A 69 2.30 -1.53 1.71
C THR A 69 1.12 -2.09 2.49
N GLN A 70 0.23 -1.24 2.98
CA GLN A 70 -0.93 -1.62 3.79
C GLN A 70 -1.83 -2.65 3.09
N PRO A 71 -2.35 -2.41 1.86
CA PRO A 71 -3.10 -3.42 1.11
C PRO A 71 -2.24 -4.61 0.67
N ILE A 72 -0.96 -4.42 0.33
CA ILE A 72 -0.07 -5.55 -0.02
C ILE A 72 0.07 -6.52 1.16
N MET A 73 0.33 -6.00 2.36
CA MET A 73 0.51 -6.80 3.57
C MET A 73 -0.80 -7.44 4.03
N LEU A 74 -1.95 -6.77 3.83
CA LEU A 74 -3.25 -7.37 4.15
C LEU A 74 -3.53 -8.63 3.30
N ARG A 75 -2.92 -8.74 2.12
CA ARG A 75 -3.02 -9.92 1.24
C ARG A 75 -1.91 -10.96 1.46
N MET A 76 -0.83 -10.64 2.16
CA MET A 76 0.32 -11.54 2.27
C MET A 76 -0.01 -12.71 3.21
N GLN A 77 0.05 -13.94 2.69
CA GLN A 77 -0.17 -15.17 3.48
C GLN A 77 1.16 -15.85 3.87
N SER A 78 2.24 -15.57 3.15
CA SER A 78 3.58 -16.08 3.46
C SER A 78 4.28 -15.24 4.54
N ASP A 79 5.25 -15.83 5.24
CA ASP A 79 5.99 -15.16 6.32
C ASP A 79 6.97 -14.09 5.79
N LEU A 80 6.64 -12.81 6.04
CA LEU A 80 7.50 -11.67 5.68
C LEU A 80 8.89 -11.75 6.33
N VAL A 81 8.99 -12.21 7.58
CA VAL A 81 10.26 -12.30 8.30
C VAL A 81 11.16 -13.33 7.62
N ALA A 82 10.60 -14.48 7.25
CA ALA A 82 11.34 -15.52 6.51
C ALA A 82 11.87 -14.99 5.17
N HIS A 83 11.06 -14.23 4.42
CA HIS A 83 11.50 -13.60 3.16
C HIS A 83 12.63 -12.59 3.36
N CYS A 84 12.53 -11.75 4.38
CA CYS A 84 13.58 -10.79 4.71
C CYS A 84 14.89 -11.48 5.12
N LEU A 85 14.82 -12.54 5.94
CA LEU A 85 16.00 -13.32 6.32
C LEU A 85 16.64 -14.00 5.10
N ALA A 86 15.84 -14.63 4.24
CA ALA A 86 16.33 -15.23 3.01
C ALA A 86 16.99 -14.20 2.06
N ALA A 87 16.48 -12.96 2.01
CA ALA A 87 17.11 -11.89 1.24
C ALA A 87 18.49 -11.50 1.80
N LEU A 88 18.62 -11.42 3.13
CA LEU A 88 19.91 -11.14 3.79
C LEU A 88 20.91 -12.28 3.59
N ASP A 89 20.43 -13.53 3.54
CA ASP A 89 21.24 -14.73 3.32
C ASP A 89 21.54 -15.00 1.83
N GLY A 90 21.03 -14.17 0.91
CA GLY A 90 21.21 -14.36 -0.54
C GLY A 90 20.50 -15.60 -1.10
N ALA A 91 19.43 -16.05 -0.44
CA ALA A 91 18.67 -17.25 -0.75
C ALA A 91 17.21 -16.95 -1.19
N LEU A 92 16.96 -15.72 -1.66
CA LEU A 92 15.61 -15.29 -2.06
C LEU A 92 15.07 -16.06 -3.27
N ASP A 93 15.95 -16.63 -4.10
CA ASP A 93 15.62 -17.53 -5.22
C ASP A 93 14.90 -18.82 -4.78
N ARG A 94 14.96 -19.16 -3.48
CA ARG A 94 14.32 -20.35 -2.88
C ARG A 94 13.01 -20.05 -2.18
N GLN A 95 12.60 -18.78 -2.15
CA GLN A 95 11.35 -18.36 -1.50
C GLN A 95 10.19 -18.32 -2.49
N GLN A 96 8.99 -18.61 -1.99
CA GLN A 96 7.75 -18.42 -2.73
C GLN A 96 6.81 -17.54 -1.91
N THR A 97 6.24 -16.52 -2.54
CA THR A 97 5.23 -15.67 -1.91
C THR A 97 3.85 -16.27 -2.12
N ALA A 98 3.01 -16.22 -1.08
CA ALA A 98 1.63 -16.65 -1.10
C ALA A 98 0.71 -15.45 -0.80
N TRP A 99 -0.38 -15.34 -1.54
CA TRP A 99 -1.25 -14.16 -1.52
C TRP A 99 -2.72 -14.57 -1.45
N ASP A 100 -3.50 -13.83 -0.66
CA ASP A 100 -4.95 -13.86 -0.75
C ASP A 100 -5.37 -13.41 -2.16
N PRO A 101 -6.16 -14.21 -2.89
CA PRO A 101 -6.60 -13.86 -4.24
C PRO A 101 -7.54 -12.64 -4.25
N ARG A 102 -8.22 -12.35 -3.13
CA ARG A 102 -9.11 -11.20 -3.01
C ARG A 102 -8.33 -9.90 -3.12
N PRO A 103 -8.83 -8.89 -3.85
CA PRO A 103 -8.26 -7.55 -3.79
C PRO A 103 -8.39 -6.94 -2.39
N SER A 104 -7.45 -6.04 -2.08
CA SER A 104 -7.48 -5.18 -0.90
C SER A 104 -7.39 -3.72 -1.30
N LEU A 105 -7.93 -2.85 -0.46
CA LEU A 105 -7.92 -1.41 -0.66
C LEU A 105 -7.75 -0.67 0.66
N GLY A 106 -6.82 0.28 0.69
CA GLY A 106 -6.54 1.16 1.82
C GLY A 106 -6.92 2.61 1.54
N VAL A 107 -7.64 3.23 2.47
CA VAL A 107 -8.02 4.65 2.46
C VAL A 107 -7.24 5.37 3.55
N VAL A 108 -6.50 6.41 3.19
CA VAL A 108 -5.78 7.23 4.17
C VAL A 108 -6.72 8.27 4.77
N LEU A 109 -6.76 8.31 6.10
CA LEU A 109 -7.40 9.37 6.88
C LEU A 109 -6.31 10.37 7.28
N ALA A 110 -6.49 11.62 6.89
CA ALA A 110 -5.49 12.68 7.04
C ALA A 110 -6.00 13.82 7.95
N ALA A 111 -5.07 14.49 8.61
CA ALA A 111 -5.35 15.67 9.41
C ALA A 111 -5.66 16.88 8.50
N GLY A 112 -6.65 17.68 8.90
CA GLY A 112 -7.07 18.87 8.15
C GLY A 112 -5.91 19.82 7.88
N GLY A 113 -5.78 20.24 6.62
CA GLY A 113 -4.70 21.11 6.15
C GLY A 113 -3.51 20.38 5.49
N TYR A 114 -3.40 19.04 5.62
CA TYR A 114 -2.43 18.26 4.84
C TYR A 114 -2.64 18.48 3.32
N PRO A 115 -1.58 18.70 2.53
CA PRO A 115 -0.15 18.57 2.85
C PRO A 115 0.54 19.83 3.40
N GLY A 116 -0.19 20.91 3.67
CA GLY A 116 0.32 22.11 4.31
C GLY A 116 0.39 21.99 5.84
N SER A 117 0.05 23.06 6.55
CA SER A 117 0.01 23.07 8.01
C SER A 117 -1.23 22.34 8.53
N TYR A 118 -1.06 21.48 9.53
CA TYR A 118 -2.13 20.70 10.15
C TYR A 118 -1.96 20.66 11.68
N ALA A 119 -3.07 20.50 12.40
CA ALA A 119 -3.07 20.33 13.84
C ALA A 119 -2.58 18.93 14.26
N LYS A 120 -2.11 18.82 15.50
CA LYS A 120 -1.70 17.56 16.15
C LYS A 120 -2.28 17.53 17.56
N GLY A 121 -2.42 16.33 18.12
CA GLY A 121 -2.91 16.11 19.47
C GLY A 121 -4.42 15.98 19.58
N GLU A 122 -5.13 15.96 18.44
CA GLU A 122 -6.57 15.67 18.40
C GLU A 122 -6.82 14.22 18.79
N ILE A 123 -7.75 13.98 19.70
CA ILE A 123 -8.18 12.62 20.09
C ILE A 123 -8.83 11.94 18.89
N ILE A 124 -8.47 10.68 18.66
CA ILE A 124 -9.01 9.83 17.59
C ILE A 124 -10.10 8.95 18.20
N ASP A 125 -11.35 9.23 17.84
CA ASP A 125 -12.51 8.45 18.24
C ASP A 125 -12.82 7.34 17.25
N GLY A 126 -13.47 6.26 17.72
CA GLY A 126 -14.03 5.22 16.87
C GLY A 126 -13.01 4.27 16.24
N LEU A 127 -11.81 4.17 16.83
CA LEU A 127 -10.87 3.11 16.47
C LEU A 127 -11.49 1.74 16.77
N PRO A 128 -11.58 0.83 15.78
CA PRO A 128 -12.16 -0.48 15.99
C PRO A 128 -11.21 -1.38 16.79
N ASP A 129 -11.79 -2.23 17.62
CA ASP A 129 -11.13 -3.42 18.13
C ASP A 129 -10.93 -4.37 16.93
N ASN A 130 -9.78 -4.27 16.26
CA ASN A 130 -9.50 -4.99 15.02
C ASN A 130 -9.41 -6.51 15.25
N GLU A 131 -10.56 -7.21 15.26
CA GLU A 131 -10.63 -8.67 15.48
C GLU A 131 -10.87 -9.49 14.19
N ASP A 132 -11.39 -8.88 13.12
CA ASP A 132 -11.66 -9.58 11.86
C ASP A 132 -10.49 -9.46 10.87
N GLY A 133 -9.93 -10.60 10.45
CA GLY A 133 -8.76 -10.68 9.56
C GLY A 133 -8.94 -10.05 8.17
N ASP A 134 -10.18 -9.70 7.80
CA ASP A 134 -10.51 -9.10 6.50
C ASP A 134 -10.37 -7.57 6.48
N ALA A 135 -10.20 -6.93 7.63
CA ALA A 135 -10.05 -5.48 7.72
C ALA A 135 -9.05 -5.07 8.79
N LYS A 136 -8.34 -3.95 8.54
CA LYS A 136 -7.34 -3.44 9.46
C LYS A 136 -7.22 -1.92 9.39
N VAL A 137 -7.20 -1.28 10.55
CA VAL A 137 -6.73 0.10 10.69
C VAL A 137 -5.24 0.10 10.98
N PHE A 138 -4.43 0.56 10.01
CA PHE A 138 -3.00 0.75 10.19
C PHE A 138 -2.71 2.17 10.69
N HIS A 139 -1.96 2.26 11.80
CA HIS A 139 -1.54 3.53 12.35
C HIS A 139 -0.34 4.10 11.59
N ALA A 140 -0.40 5.39 11.26
CA ALA A 140 0.71 6.16 10.70
C ALA A 140 1.10 7.26 11.70
N GLY A 141 0.67 8.50 11.48
CA GLY A 141 0.93 9.62 12.38
C GLY A 141 0.02 9.64 13.60
N THR A 142 0.18 8.70 14.53
CA THR A 142 -0.53 8.65 15.82
C THR A 142 0.43 8.61 17.01
N ALA A 143 -0.04 8.98 18.20
CA ALA A 143 0.69 8.85 19.46
C ALA A 143 -0.27 8.47 20.60
N GLN A 144 0.27 7.91 21.68
CA GLN A 144 -0.46 7.71 22.93
C GLN A 144 -0.28 8.95 23.83
N ARG A 145 -1.37 9.48 24.37
CA ARG A 145 -1.37 10.60 25.33
C ARG A 145 -2.50 10.42 26.33
N ASP A 146 -2.15 10.37 27.61
CA ASP A 146 -3.12 10.33 28.73
C ASP A 146 -4.17 9.19 28.65
N GLY A 147 -3.82 8.09 27.98
CA GLY A 147 -4.70 6.93 27.76
C GLY A 147 -5.43 6.95 26.42
N ASP A 148 -5.38 8.07 25.69
CA ASP A 148 -6.01 8.24 24.38
C ASP A 148 -5.00 8.10 23.24
N VAL A 149 -5.51 7.69 22.07
CA VAL A 149 -4.77 7.78 20.81
C VAL A 149 -5.04 9.15 20.19
N VAL A 150 -3.98 9.87 19.86
CA VAL A 150 -4.06 11.22 19.28
C VAL A 150 -3.35 11.33 17.94
N THR A 151 -3.76 12.30 17.11
CA THR A 151 -3.08 12.64 15.85
C THR A 151 -1.66 13.18 16.10
N SER A 152 -0.69 12.79 15.28
CA SER A 152 0.72 13.17 15.41
C SER A 152 1.43 13.43 14.07
N GLY A 153 0.73 13.28 12.94
CA GLY A 153 1.26 13.51 11.59
C GLY A 153 0.16 13.89 10.59
N GLY A 154 0.56 14.29 9.38
CA GLY A 154 -0.38 14.73 8.35
C GLY A 154 -1.27 13.61 7.81
N ARG A 155 -0.69 12.42 7.59
CA ARG A 155 -1.43 11.17 7.36
C ARG A 155 -1.46 10.40 8.67
N VAL A 156 -2.65 10.06 9.14
CA VAL A 156 -2.85 9.60 10.52
C VAL A 156 -3.11 8.10 10.54
N LEU A 157 -4.03 7.61 9.71
CA LEU A 157 -4.40 6.20 9.64
C LEU A 157 -4.56 5.74 8.19
N CYS A 158 -4.55 4.43 7.98
CA CYS A 158 -4.97 3.80 6.74
C CYS A 158 -6.00 2.69 7.05
N ALA A 159 -7.28 2.95 6.77
CA ALA A 159 -8.35 1.97 6.89
C ALA A 159 -8.30 1.05 5.66
N THR A 160 -7.99 -0.22 5.87
CA THR A 160 -7.72 -1.18 4.78
C THR A 160 -8.64 -2.38 4.91
N ALA A 161 -9.22 -2.84 3.80
CA ALA A 161 -10.09 -4.01 3.78
C ALA A 161 -9.85 -4.90 2.56
N LEU A 162 -10.14 -6.18 2.71
CA LEU A 162 -10.29 -7.15 1.63
C LEU A 162 -11.71 -7.14 1.07
N GLY A 163 -11.89 -7.67 -0.13
CA GLY A 163 -13.21 -7.94 -0.72
C GLY A 163 -13.08 -8.78 -1.98
N ASP A 164 -14.16 -9.42 -2.43
CA ASP A 164 -14.13 -10.29 -3.62
C ASP A 164 -13.87 -9.52 -4.93
N THR A 165 -14.12 -8.21 -4.91
CA THR A 165 -13.85 -7.24 -5.98
C THR A 165 -13.25 -5.97 -5.40
N VAL A 166 -12.54 -5.16 -6.20
CA VAL A 166 -12.04 -3.86 -5.76
C VAL A 166 -13.19 -2.97 -5.33
N ALA A 167 -14.35 -3.04 -5.99
CA ALA A 167 -15.55 -2.33 -5.56
C ALA A 167 -16.00 -2.73 -4.14
N SER A 168 -16.03 -4.02 -3.82
CA SER A 168 -16.40 -4.48 -2.46
C SER A 168 -15.34 -4.13 -1.41
N ALA A 169 -14.05 -4.25 -1.73
CA ALA A 169 -12.96 -3.83 -0.85
C ALA A 169 -13.00 -2.32 -0.58
N GLN A 170 -13.32 -1.51 -1.60
CA GLN A 170 -13.52 -0.06 -1.47
C GLN A 170 -14.65 0.25 -0.48
N ALA A 171 -15.81 -0.40 -0.65
CA ALA A 171 -16.97 -0.18 0.20
C ALA A 171 -16.67 -0.54 1.67
N ALA A 172 -16.01 -1.68 1.90
CA ALA A 172 -15.61 -2.12 3.24
C ALA A 172 -14.59 -1.16 3.87
N ALA A 173 -13.57 -0.71 3.11
CA ALA A 173 -12.58 0.23 3.61
C ALA A 173 -13.19 1.59 3.98
N TYR A 174 -14.17 2.09 3.21
CA TYR A 174 -14.90 3.31 3.58
C TYR A 174 -15.82 3.12 4.78
N ALA A 175 -16.51 1.98 4.89
CA ALA A 175 -17.31 1.67 6.06
C ALA A 175 -16.46 1.60 7.34
N LEU A 176 -15.22 1.12 7.25
CA LEU A 176 -14.24 1.15 8.33
C LEU A 176 -13.77 2.59 8.63
N ALA A 177 -13.44 3.36 7.60
CA ALA A 177 -13.00 4.75 7.74
C ALA A 177 -14.08 5.65 8.35
N ASP A 178 -15.35 5.42 8.03
CA ASP A 178 -16.48 6.24 8.49
C ASP A 178 -16.83 6.04 9.97
N GLN A 179 -16.27 5.00 10.62
CA GLN A 179 -16.38 4.81 12.06
C GLN A 179 -15.41 5.71 12.83
N ILE A 180 -14.34 6.19 12.18
CA ILE A 180 -13.24 6.89 12.82
C ILE A 180 -13.43 8.39 12.63
N SER A 181 -13.17 9.19 13.67
CA SER A 181 -13.27 10.65 13.55
C SER A 181 -12.30 11.40 14.46
N TRP A 182 -11.97 12.62 14.03
CA TRP A 182 -11.37 13.68 14.84
C TRP A 182 -11.61 15.02 14.15
N PRO A 183 -11.44 16.17 14.84
CA PRO A 183 -11.60 17.49 14.24
C PRO A 183 -10.75 17.70 12.97
N GLY A 184 -11.41 18.03 11.86
CA GLY A 184 -10.76 18.33 10.58
C GLY A 184 -10.24 17.11 9.81
N MET A 185 -10.55 15.88 10.23
CA MET A 185 -10.26 14.67 9.47
C MET A 185 -10.82 14.75 8.03
N PHE A 186 -10.03 14.29 7.06
CA PHE A 186 -10.55 14.05 5.71
C PHE A 186 -9.92 12.82 5.05
N CYS A 187 -10.63 12.28 4.06
CA CYS A 187 -10.11 11.28 3.13
C CYS A 187 -10.68 11.53 1.72
N ARG A 188 -10.04 10.96 0.68
CA ARG A 188 -10.64 10.91 -0.66
C ARG A 188 -11.76 9.86 -0.70
N ARG A 189 -12.79 10.10 -1.51
CA ARG A 189 -13.96 9.19 -1.66
C ARG A 189 -13.98 8.40 -2.98
N ASP A 190 -12.87 8.35 -3.69
CA ASP A 190 -12.73 7.74 -5.02
C ASP A 190 -11.49 6.82 -5.13
N ILE A 191 -10.94 6.33 -4.02
CA ILE A 191 -9.77 5.43 -4.05
C ILE A 191 -10.13 4.16 -4.82
N GLY A 192 -9.35 3.78 -5.83
CA GLY A 192 -9.61 2.60 -6.66
C GLY A 192 -10.56 2.79 -7.85
N TYR A 193 -11.08 4.00 -8.11
CA TYR A 193 -12.08 4.25 -9.17
C TYR A 193 -11.68 3.72 -10.56
N ARG A 194 -10.39 3.78 -10.93
CA ARG A 194 -9.88 3.27 -12.22
C ARG A 194 -9.89 1.75 -12.32
N ALA A 195 -9.74 1.04 -11.21
CA ALA A 195 -9.84 -0.42 -11.20
C ALA A 195 -11.30 -0.85 -11.28
N ILE A 196 -12.17 -0.21 -10.50
CA ILE A 196 -13.62 -0.45 -10.51
C ILE A 196 -14.22 -0.19 -11.89
N ALA A 197 -13.78 0.86 -12.59
CA ALA A 197 -14.22 1.13 -13.96
C ALA A 197 -13.86 0.00 -14.94
N ARG A 198 -12.77 -0.74 -14.70
CA ARG A 198 -12.36 -1.89 -15.52
C ARG A 198 -13.10 -3.17 -15.16
N GLU A 199 -13.47 -3.37 -13.89
CA GLU A 199 -14.29 -4.52 -13.47
C GLU A 199 -15.68 -4.54 -14.13
N ARG A 200 -16.17 -3.36 -14.54
CA ARG A 200 -17.48 -3.18 -15.18
C ARG A 200 -17.43 -3.16 -16.71
N ALA A 201 -16.25 -3.21 -17.30
CA ALA A 201 -16.02 -3.15 -18.75
C ALA A 201 -15.91 -4.56 -19.33
#